data_AF-A0A9D6R5H0-F1
#
_entry.id   AF-A0A9D6R5H0-F1
#
_cell.length_a   1.000
_cell.length_b   1.000
_cell.length_c   1.000
_cell.angle_alpha   90.00
_cell.angle_beta   90.00
_cell.angle_gamma   90.00
#
_symmetry.space_group_name_H-M   'P 1'
#
loop_
_entity.id
_entity.type
_entity.pdbx_description
1 polymer ?
#
loop_
_entity_poly.entity_id
_entity_poly.type
_entity_poly.pdbx_seq_one_letter_code
_entity_poly.pdbx_strand_id
1 'polypeptide(L)'
;MDRREFRRQQLIGVITGLVGGIAAASYWPELRDSLGWYGVVLWGGVIGGVIASLPKFGVVGQRVTHSGNSTLNFIVGTLLLVGVVFVLFTVAGLVLR
;
A
#
# COMPACT_ATOMS: atom_id res chain seq x y z
N MET A 1 16.87 12.99 -1.05
CA MET A 1 16.74 11.75 -1.82
C MET A 1 16.44 12.11 -3.26
N ASP A 2 17.20 11.56 -4.21
CA ASP A 2 17.00 11.84 -5.64
C ASP A 2 15.66 11.23 -6.12
N ARG A 3 14.93 11.95 -6.97
CA ARG A 3 13.67 11.48 -7.58
C ARG A 3 13.88 10.19 -8.35
N ARG A 4 15.05 9.99 -8.95
CA ARG A 4 15.40 8.74 -9.66
C ARG A 4 15.54 7.56 -8.72
N GLU A 5 16.21 7.75 -7.59
CA GLU A 5 16.35 6.71 -6.55
C GLU A 5 14.99 6.31 -5.97
N PHE A 6 14.11 7.29 -5.73
CA PHE A 6 12.75 7.02 -5.27
C PHE A 6 11.93 6.21 -6.28
N ARG A 7 11.97 6.57 -7.57
CA ARG A 7 11.28 5.81 -8.62
C ARG A 7 11.81 4.38 -8.71
N ARG A 8 13.13 4.20 -8.55
CA ARG A 8 13.74 2.87 -8.53
C ARG A 8 13.23 2.04 -7.35
N GLN A 9 13.19 2.62 -6.15
CA GLN A 9 12.67 1.94 -4.96
C GLN A 9 11.18 1.58 -5.07
N GLN A 10 10.36 2.47 -5.64
CA GLN A 10 8.96 2.17 -5.94
C GLN A 10 8.83 1.02 -6.94
N LEU A 11 9.61 1.04 -8.02
CA LEU A 11 9.59 -0.02 -9.03
C LEU A 11 9.99 -1.37 -8.42
N ILE A 12 11.08 -1.38 -7.63
CA ILE A 12 11.54 -2.58 -6.92
C ILE A 12 10.44 -3.09 -6.00
N GLY A 13 9.80 -2.23 -5.21
CA GLY A 13 8.74 -2.66 -4.30
C GLY A 13 7.51 -3.20 -5.03
N VAL A 14 7.10 -2.61 -6.16
CA VAL A 14 6.04 -3.17 -7.01
C VAL A 14 6.43 -4.54 -7.55
N ILE A 15 7.65 -4.71 -8.06
CA ILE A 15 8.15 -6.01 -8.56
C ILE A 15 8.17 -7.04 -7.42
N THR A 16 8.69 -6.68 -6.25
CA THR A 16 8.71 -7.56 -5.08
C THR A 16 7.31 -7.95 -4.64
N GLY A 17 6.35 -7.01 -4.66
CA GLY A 17 4.95 -7.30 -4.35
C GLY A 17 4.28 -8.20 -5.38
N LEU A 18 4.60 -8.04 -6.66
CA LEU A 18 4.13 -8.93 -7.73
C LEU A 18 4.65 -10.36 -7.54
N VAL A 19 5.96 -10.51 -7.34
CA VAL A 19 6.58 -11.82 -7.10
C VAL A 19 6.02 -12.46 -5.83
N GLY A 20 5.90 -11.68 -4.75
CA GLY A 20 5.32 -12.14 -3.49
C GLY A 20 3.85 -12.55 -3.62
N GLY A 21 3.05 -11.79 -4.36
CA GLY A 21 1.64 -12.10 -4.63
C GLY A 21 1.49 -13.39 -5.43
N ILE A 22 2.31 -13.58 -6.47
CA ILE A 22 2.31 -14.81 -7.28
C ILE A 22 2.76 -16.02 -6.44
N ALA A 23 3.81 -15.85 -5.62
CA ALA A 23 4.27 -16.91 -4.72
C ALA A 23 3.18 -17.27 -3.68
N ALA A 24 2.53 -16.27 -3.08
CA ALA A 24 1.45 -16.48 -2.12
C ALA A 24 0.25 -17.20 -2.75
N ALA A 25 -0.17 -16.82 -3.96
CA ALA A 25 -1.25 -17.49 -4.68
C ALA A 25 -0.89 -18.90 -5.17
N SER A 26 0.41 -19.19 -5.33
CA SER A 26 0.90 -20.53 -5.67
C SER A 26 0.92 -21.45 -4.44
N TYR A 27 1.11 -20.89 -3.25
CA TYR A 27 1.12 -21.62 -1.98
C TYR A 27 -0.28 -21.73 -1.35
N TRP A 28 -1.14 -20.72 -1.52
CA TRP A 28 -2.53 -20.68 -1.08
C TRP A 28 -3.49 -20.63 -2.28
N PRO A 29 -3.97 -21.79 -2.75
CA PRO A 29 -4.92 -21.87 -3.85
C PRO A 29 -6.22 -21.10 -3.58
N GLU A 30 -6.67 -21.04 -2.33
CA GLU A 30 -7.88 -20.30 -1.93
C GLU A 30 -7.78 -18.80 -2.30
N LEU A 31 -6.58 -18.22 -2.19
CA LEU A 31 -6.32 -16.82 -2.56
C LEU A 31 -6.47 -16.63 -4.07
N ARG A 32 -5.96 -17.60 -4.85
CA ARG A 32 -6.07 -17.61 -6.31
C ARG A 32 -7.52 -17.83 -6.75
N ASP A 33 -8.27 -18.70 -6.09
CA ASP A 33 -9.64 -19.03 -6.46
C ASP A 33 -10.60 -17.88 -6.16
N SER A 34 -10.33 -17.10 -5.09
CA SER A 34 -11.11 -15.92 -4.73
C SER A 34 -10.82 -14.69 -5.62
N LEU A 35 -9.53 -14.41 -5.91
CA LEU A 35 -9.12 -13.19 -6.61
C LEU A 35 -8.87 -13.39 -8.12
N GLY A 36 -8.66 -14.63 -8.56
CA GLY A 36 -8.11 -14.95 -9.88
C GLY A 36 -6.66 -14.48 -10.06
N TRP A 37 -5.98 -14.98 -11.10
CA TRP A 37 -4.59 -14.56 -11.40
C TRP A 37 -4.46 -13.06 -11.64
N TYR A 38 -5.45 -12.46 -12.29
CA TYR A 38 -5.47 -11.01 -12.51
C TYR A 38 -5.54 -10.25 -11.19
N GLY A 39 -6.43 -10.64 -10.27
CA GLY A 39 -6.55 -10.02 -8.95
C GLY A 39 -5.29 -10.22 -8.11
N VAL A 40 -4.66 -11.39 -8.15
CA VAL A 40 -3.39 -11.66 -7.45
C VAL A 40 -2.28 -10.72 -7.92
N VAL A 41 -2.13 -10.53 -9.23
CA VAL A 41 -1.13 -9.63 -9.81
C VAL A 41 -1.43 -8.18 -9.43
N LEU A 42 -2.68 -7.76 -9.53
CA LEU A 42 -3.10 -6.40 -9.21
C LEU A 42 -2.86 -6.09 -7.72
N TRP A 43 -3.37 -6.94 -6.83
CA TRP A 43 -3.22 -6.76 -5.39
C TRP A 43 -1.77 -6.93 -4.92
N GLY A 44 -1.02 -7.87 -5.48
CA GLY A 44 0.41 -8.03 -5.21
C GLY A 44 1.19 -6.77 -5.56
N GLY A 45 0.97 -6.21 -6.75
CA GLY A 45 1.58 -4.95 -7.18
C GLY A 45 1.19 -3.76 -6.31
N VAL A 46 -0.10 -3.66 -5.93
CA VAL A 46 -0.59 -2.60 -5.02
C VAL A 46 0.06 -2.70 -3.65
N ILE A 47 0.07 -3.89 -3.03
CA ILE A 47 0.69 -4.11 -1.72
C ILE A 47 2.19 -3.78 -1.79
N GLY A 48 2.89 -4.25 -2.82
CA GLY A 48 4.30 -3.92 -3.04
C GLY A 48 4.57 -2.43 -3.17
N GLY A 49 3.75 -1.73 -3.96
CA GLY A 49 3.84 -0.28 -4.15
C GLY A 49 3.56 0.52 -2.86
N VAL A 50 2.60 0.05 -2.05
CA VAL A 50 2.28 0.64 -0.74
C VAL A 50 3.45 0.45 0.23
N ILE A 51 4.00 -0.77 0.32
CA ILE A 51 5.15 -1.08 1.18
C ILE A 51 6.37 -0.24 0.78
N ALA A 52 6.64 -0.11 -0.51
CA ALA A 52 7.72 0.75 -1.03
C ALA A 52 7.55 2.23 -0.65
N SER A 53 6.30 2.64 -0.39
CA SER A 53 5.93 4.02 -0.08
C SER A 53 5.84 4.30 1.42
N LEU A 54 6.00 3.28 2.30
CA LEU A 54 5.98 3.43 3.77
C LEU A 54 6.87 4.57 4.31
N PRO A 55 8.09 4.81 3.80
CA PRO A 55 8.93 5.92 4.28
C PRO A 55 8.28 7.30 4.09
N LYS A 56 7.33 7.44 3.15
CA LYS A 56 6.59 8.70 2.95
C LYS A 56 5.46 8.89 3.94
N PHE A 57 4.99 7.86 4.64
CA PHE A 57 3.96 8.04 5.67
C PHE A 57 4.48 8.87 6.84
N GLY A 58 5.76 8.73 7.20
CA GLY A 58 6.41 9.64 8.16
C GLY A 58 6.42 11.10 7.66
N VAL A 59 6.67 11.34 6.38
CA VAL A 59 6.65 12.71 5.80
C VAL A 59 5.24 13.28 5.76
N VAL A 60 4.25 12.46 5.39
CA VAL A 60 2.83 12.87 5.37
C VAL A 60 2.34 13.15 6.77
N GLY A 61 2.64 12.29 7.75
CA GLY A 61 2.27 12.53 9.13
C GLY A 61 2.97 13.76 9.71
N GLN A 62 4.23 14.00 9.40
CA GLN A 62 4.94 15.22 9.82
C GLN A 62 4.24 16.50 9.33
N ARG A 63 3.68 16.49 8.11
CA ARG A 63 2.91 17.63 7.58
C ARG A 63 1.60 17.88 8.32
N VAL A 64 1.06 16.86 8.99
CA VAL A 64 -0.23 16.94 9.69
C VAL A 64 -0.02 17.24 11.17
N THR A 65 0.98 16.62 11.79
CA THR A 65 1.27 16.76 13.22
C THR A 65 2.17 17.94 13.53
N HIS A 66 2.89 18.47 12.52
CA HIS A 66 3.94 19.49 12.67
C HIS A 66 5.00 19.15 13.74
N SER A 67 5.17 17.86 14.06
CA SER A 67 6.03 17.38 15.14
C SER A 67 7.36 16.84 14.62
N GLY A 68 8.43 17.00 15.40
CA GLY A 68 9.73 16.36 15.15
C GLY A 68 9.75 14.86 15.49
N ASN A 69 8.68 14.31 16.06
CA ASN A 69 8.61 12.91 16.49
C ASN A 69 8.31 11.98 15.29
N SER A 70 9.33 11.25 14.82
CA SER A 70 9.24 10.34 13.67
C SER A 70 8.23 9.21 13.87
N THR A 71 8.12 8.64 15.08
CA THR A 71 7.19 7.56 15.41
C THR A 71 5.74 8.04 15.34
N LEU A 72 5.45 9.18 15.95
CA LEU A 72 4.12 9.79 15.92
C LEU A 72 3.71 10.13 14.48
N ASN A 73 4.64 10.64 13.69
CA ASN A 73 4.39 10.97 12.29
C ASN A 73 4.12 9.72 11.45
N PHE A 74 4.84 8.64 11.67
CA PHE A 74 4.58 7.38 10.97
C PHE A 74 3.20 6.79 11.31
N ILE A 75 2.81 6.82 12.59
CA ILE A 75 1.50 6.37 13.05
C ILE A 75 0.39 7.20 12.40
N VAL A 76 0.50 8.54 12.45
CA VAL A 76 -0.52 9.44 11.87
C VAL A 76 -0.61 9.29 10.35
N GLY A 77 0.53 9.19 9.65
CA GLY A 77 0.53 8.96 8.20
C GLY A 77 -0.11 7.63 7.81
N THR A 78 0.11 6.59 8.60
CA THR A 78 -0.50 5.27 8.39
C THR A 78 -2.01 5.31 8.67
N LEU A 79 -2.43 5.94 9.78
CA LEU A 79 -3.84 6.14 10.11
C LEU A 79 -4.59 6.92 9.03
N LEU A 80 -3.94 7.92 8.42
CA LEU A 80 -4.50 8.67 7.30
C LEU A 80 -4.75 7.79 6.08
N LEU A 81 -3.78 6.94 5.71
CA LEU A 81 -3.96 6.01 4.59
C LEU A 81 -5.11 5.04 4.86
N VAL A 82 -5.13 4.43 6.04
CA VAL A 82 -6.19 3.48 6.45
C VAL A 82 -7.55 4.19 6.49
N GLY A 83 -7.60 5.41 7.04
CA GLY A 83 -8.80 6.23 7.10
C GLY A 83 -9.34 6.58 5.70
N VAL A 84 -8.47 6.95 4.75
CA VAL A 84 -8.87 7.21 3.36
C VAL A 84 -9.44 5.95 2.70
N VAL A 85 -8.77 4.79 2.87
CA VAL A 85 -9.27 3.52 2.32
C VAL A 85 -10.63 3.16 2.93
N PHE A 86 -10.78 3.33 4.23
CA PHE A 86 -12.04 3.07 4.93
C PHE A 86 -13.17 3.98 4.43
N VAL A 87 -12.92 5.29 4.32
CA VAL A 87 -13.89 6.25 3.79
C VAL A 87 -14.27 5.90 2.35
N LEU A 88 -13.30 5.59 1.49
CA LEU A 88 -13.58 5.17 0.11
C LEU A 88 -14.44 3.91 0.06
N PHE A 89 -14.17 2.93 0.91
CA PHE A 89 -14.96 1.70 0.98
C PHE A 89 -16.39 1.97 1.47
N THR A 90 -16.53 2.84 2.46
CA THR A 90 -17.84 3.21 3.02
C THR A 90 -18.66 3.97 1.98
N VAL A 91 -18.06 4.94 1.29
CA VAL A 91 -18.71 5.71 0.22
C VAL A 91 -19.06 4.82 -0.97
N ALA A 92 -18.15 3.95 -1.42
CA ALA A 92 -18.42 3.01 -2.50
C ALA A 92 -19.57 2.05 -2.14
N GLY A 93 -19.60 1.53 -0.91
CA GLY A 93 -20.70 0.71 -0.41
C GLY A 93 -22.04 1.46 -0.28
N LEU A 94 -22.00 2.78 -0.11
CA LEU A 94 -23.18 3.66 -0.06
C LEU A 94 -23.69 4.01 -1.47
N VAL A 95 -22.80 4.10 -2.45
CA VAL A 95 -23.12 4.41 -3.86
C VAL A 95 -23.59 3.18 -4.65
N LEU A 96 -23.18 1.97 -4.25
CA LEU A 96 -23.55 0.70 -4.89
C LEU A 96 -24.81 0.05 -4.32
N ARG A 97 -25.50 0.71 -3.38
CA ARG A 97 -26.82 0.32 -2.84
C ARG A 97 -27.89 1.20 -3.43
#